data_AF-I0DFW9-F1
#
_entry.id   AF-I0DFW9-F1
#
_cell.length_a   1.000
_cell.length_b   1.000
_cell.length_c   1.000
_cell.angle_alpha   90.00
_cell.angle_beta   90.00
_cell.angle_gamma   90.00
#
_symmetry.space_group_name_H-M   'P 1'
#
loop_
_entity.id
_entity.type
_entity.pdbx_description
1 polymer ?
#
loop_
_entity_poly.entity_id
_entity_poly.type
_entity_poly.pdbx_seq_one_letter_code
_entity_poly.pdbx_strand_id
1 'polypeptide(L)'
;MPIERVAGADEGALVLVDATSGAGGLPVDIAQSDVYYFAPQKSFAADGGLWIAVFSPAALERAARVHASGRHVPEFFSLPTAIDNSLKNQTYNTPALATLFLLNDQLRIAMFPAVEPSDVEALTACVDYVIEQL
;
A
#
# COMPACT_ATOMS: atom_id res chain seq x y z
N MET A 1 -4.65 -17.63 -4.36
CA MET A 1 -4.18 -17.64 -5.76
C MET A 1 -2.91 -16.82 -5.79
N PRO A 2 -1.76 -17.38 -6.20
CA PRO A 2 -0.54 -16.60 -6.35
C PRO A 2 -0.72 -15.54 -7.44
N ILE A 3 -0.16 -14.36 -7.23
CA ILE A 3 -0.06 -13.33 -8.27
C ILE A 3 1.09 -13.72 -9.19
N GLU A 4 0.80 -13.87 -10.47
CA GLU A 4 1.77 -14.25 -11.50
C GLU A 4 1.60 -13.35 -12.72
N ARG A 5 2.70 -13.05 -13.41
CA ARG A 5 2.63 -12.36 -14.70
C ARG A 5 1.93 -13.26 -15.73
N VAL A 6 1.07 -12.65 -16.54
CA VAL A 6 0.30 -13.38 -17.57
C VAL A 6 1.23 -13.84 -18.69
N ALA A 7 1.32 -15.16 -18.89
CA ALA A 7 2.10 -15.74 -19.98
C ALA A 7 1.50 -15.35 -21.34
N GLY A 8 2.36 -14.91 -22.28
CA GLY A 8 1.94 -14.51 -23.62
C GLY A 8 1.25 -13.15 -23.70
N ALA A 9 1.31 -12.33 -22.63
CA ALA A 9 0.84 -10.95 -22.69
C ALA A 9 1.61 -10.12 -23.72
N ASP A 10 0.95 -9.09 -24.26
CA ASP A 10 1.56 -8.17 -25.23
C ASP A 10 2.82 -7.51 -24.65
N GLU A 11 3.78 -7.22 -25.53
CA GLU A 11 5.01 -6.53 -25.16
C GLU A 11 4.69 -5.16 -24.53
N GLY A 12 5.26 -4.90 -23.34
CA GLY A 12 5.03 -3.68 -22.58
C GLY A 12 3.72 -3.64 -21.78
N ALA A 13 2.93 -4.73 -21.75
CA ALA A 13 1.81 -4.86 -20.83
C ALA A 13 2.28 -4.80 -19.37
N LEU A 14 1.58 -4.04 -18.55
CA LEU A 14 1.84 -3.92 -17.11
C LEU A 14 0.84 -4.73 -16.31
N VAL A 15 1.29 -5.39 -15.24
CA VAL A 15 0.44 -6.11 -14.31
C VAL A 15 0.05 -5.20 -13.14
N LEU A 16 -1.22 -4.80 -13.10
CA LEU A 16 -1.78 -3.97 -12.04
C LEU A 16 -2.61 -4.85 -11.10
N VAL A 17 -2.33 -4.78 -9.81
CA VAL A 17 -2.98 -5.59 -8.78
C VAL A 17 -3.68 -4.68 -7.78
N ASP A 18 -5.02 -4.79 -7.73
CA ASP A 18 -5.80 -4.29 -6.60
C ASP A 18 -5.61 -5.23 -5.42
N ALA A 19 -4.77 -4.81 -4.49
CA ALA A 19 -4.45 -5.55 -3.30
C ALA A 19 -5.11 -4.96 -2.05
N THR A 20 -6.15 -4.13 -2.20
CA THR A 20 -6.76 -3.39 -1.07
C THR A 20 -7.05 -4.30 0.13
N SER A 21 -7.55 -5.52 -0.08
CA SER A 21 -7.80 -6.51 0.99
C SER A 21 -6.71 -7.57 1.16
N GLY A 22 -5.81 -7.71 0.19
CA GLY A 22 -4.82 -8.80 0.18
C GLY A 22 -3.45 -8.39 0.73
N ALA A 23 -3.07 -7.13 0.54
CA ALA A 23 -1.80 -6.59 0.99
C ALA A 23 -1.63 -6.76 2.50
N GLY A 24 -0.47 -7.25 2.94
CA GLY A 24 -0.17 -7.53 4.34
C GLY A 24 -0.81 -8.80 4.92
N GLY A 25 -1.79 -9.41 4.23
CA GLY A 25 -2.51 -10.60 4.72
C GLY A 25 -2.32 -11.86 3.86
N LEU A 26 -1.86 -11.71 2.61
CA LEU A 26 -1.63 -12.82 1.68
C LEU A 26 -0.18 -12.82 1.16
N PRO A 27 0.42 -14.00 0.91
CA PRO A 27 1.75 -14.08 0.34
C PRO A 27 1.79 -13.48 -1.07
N VAL A 28 2.87 -12.76 -1.38
CA VAL A 28 3.06 -12.10 -2.67
C VAL A 28 4.54 -12.07 -3.05
N ASP A 29 4.83 -12.38 -4.32
CA ASP A 29 6.07 -11.96 -4.98
C ASP A 29 5.80 -10.65 -5.72
N ILE A 30 6.31 -9.54 -5.19
CA ILE A 30 6.11 -8.21 -5.75
C ILE A 30 6.66 -8.09 -7.18
N ALA A 31 7.68 -8.89 -7.55
CA ALA A 31 8.25 -8.88 -8.90
C ALA A 31 7.26 -9.36 -9.97
N GLN A 32 6.20 -10.08 -9.58
CA GLN A 32 5.11 -10.48 -10.46
C GLN A 32 4.12 -9.34 -10.78
N SER A 33 4.30 -8.16 -10.20
CA SER A 33 3.45 -6.98 -10.42
C SER A 33 4.25 -5.77 -10.89
N ASP A 34 3.57 -4.86 -11.57
CA ASP A 34 4.11 -3.54 -11.96
C ASP A 34 3.53 -2.41 -11.12
N VAL A 35 2.26 -2.53 -10.72
CA VAL A 35 1.66 -1.68 -9.69
C VAL A 35 0.88 -2.57 -8.73
N TYR A 36 1.29 -2.59 -7.47
CA TYR A 36 0.60 -3.28 -6.39
C TYR A 36 0.03 -2.24 -5.43
N TYR A 37 -1.28 -1.98 -5.50
CA TYR A 37 -1.90 -0.87 -4.78
C TYR A 37 -2.95 -1.33 -3.77
N PHE A 38 -3.08 -0.59 -2.67
CA PHE A 38 -3.98 -0.90 -1.56
C PHE A 38 -4.30 0.36 -0.74
N ALA A 39 -5.12 0.19 0.29
CA ALA A 39 -5.43 1.21 1.28
C ALA A 39 -5.34 0.64 2.71
N PRO A 40 -5.15 1.48 3.75
CA PRO A 40 -4.74 1.00 5.06
C PRO A 40 -5.82 0.26 5.88
N GLN A 41 -7.10 0.37 5.52
CA GLN A 41 -8.23 -0.03 6.38
C GLN A 41 -8.60 -1.53 6.39
N LYS A 42 -7.67 -2.40 6.03
CA LYS A 42 -7.87 -3.85 6.07
C LYS A 42 -6.77 -4.51 6.88
N SER A 43 -5.85 -5.24 6.24
CA SER A 43 -4.75 -5.92 6.95
C SER A 43 -3.85 -4.96 7.74
N PHE A 44 -3.82 -3.68 7.35
CA PHE A 44 -3.04 -2.63 8.01
C PHE A 44 -3.80 -1.86 9.09
N ALA A 45 -5.04 -2.26 9.42
CA ALA A 45 -5.79 -1.85 10.61
C ALA A 45 -5.84 -0.32 10.90
N ALA A 46 -5.73 0.52 9.87
CA ALA A 46 -5.78 1.97 9.97
C ALA A 46 -7.02 2.54 9.28
N ASP A 47 -7.12 3.86 9.16
CA ASP A 47 -8.26 4.50 8.48
C ASP A 47 -8.16 4.45 6.95
N GLY A 48 -9.31 4.58 6.29
CA GLY A 48 -9.37 4.85 4.85
C GLY A 48 -9.01 6.30 4.51
N GLY A 49 -8.95 6.61 3.20
CA GLY A 49 -8.66 7.97 2.71
C GLY A 49 -7.22 8.18 2.25
N LEU A 50 -6.37 7.16 2.31
CA LEU A 50 -5.05 7.11 1.69
C LEU A 50 -4.97 5.90 0.75
N TRP A 51 -4.31 6.05 -0.39
CA TRP A 51 -3.89 4.93 -1.23
C TRP A 51 -2.36 4.81 -1.17
N ILE A 52 -1.87 3.58 -1.24
CA ILE A 52 -0.45 3.22 -1.24
C ILE A 52 -0.23 2.29 -2.41
N ALA A 53 0.88 2.46 -3.12
CA ALA A 53 1.20 1.59 -4.24
C ALA A 53 2.70 1.40 -4.41
N VAL A 54 3.10 0.15 -4.69
CA VAL A 54 4.46 -0.21 -5.07
C VAL A 54 4.55 -0.22 -6.59
N PHE A 55 5.50 0.54 -7.15
CA PHE A 55 5.69 0.68 -8.59
C PHE A 55 6.99 -0.01 -9.04
N SER A 56 6.92 -0.79 -10.12
CA SER A 56 8.10 -1.28 -10.84
C SER A 56 8.75 -0.15 -11.68
N PRO A 57 10.02 -0.29 -12.09
CA PRO A 57 10.65 0.65 -13.02
C PRO A 57 9.85 0.86 -14.31
N ALA A 58 9.24 -0.20 -14.86
CA ALA A 58 8.42 -0.12 -16.06
C ALA A 58 7.13 0.70 -15.85
N ALA A 59 6.51 0.59 -14.66
CA ALA A 59 5.34 1.40 -14.31
C ALA A 59 5.69 2.89 -14.11
N LEU A 60 6.83 3.18 -13.48
CA LEU A 60 7.33 4.57 -13.34
C LEU A 60 7.61 5.19 -14.71
N GLU A 61 8.30 4.47 -15.60
CA GLU A 61 8.57 4.94 -16.96
C GLU A 61 7.27 5.15 -17.74
N ARG A 62 6.29 4.24 -17.60
CA ARG A 62 4.97 4.38 -18.22
C ARG A 62 4.25 5.64 -17.73
N ALA A 63 4.26 5.92 -16.42
CA ALA A 63 3.65 7.13 -15.86
C ALA A 63 4.30 8.39 -16.44
N ALA A 64 5.63 8.42 -16.53
CA ALA A 64 6.37 9.53 -17.16
C ALA A 64 6.02 9.70 -18.64
N ARG A 65 5.96 8.62 -19.43
CA ARG A 65 5.56 8.68 -20.85
C ARG A 65 4.14 9.18 -21.05
N VAL A 66 3.19 8.76 -20.21
CA VAL A 66 1.80 9.28 -20.29
C VAL A 66 1.76 10.77 -19.99
N HIS A 67 2.48 11.23 -18.97
CA HIS A 67 2.54 12.64 -18.63
C HIS A 67 3.15 13.49 -19.76
N ALA A 68 4.27 13.03 -20.34
CA ALA A 68 4.94 13.69 -21.45
C ALA A 68 4.11 13.74 -22.74
N SER A 69 3.07 12.89 -22.88
CA SER A 69 2.20 12.90 -24.06
C SER A 69 1.26 14.11 -24.15
N GLY A 70 1.20 14.95 -23.09
CA GLY A 70 0.26 16.08 -23.02
C GLY A 70 -1.18 15.67 -22.70
N ARG A 71 -1.41 14.41 -22.32
CA ARG A 71 -2.72 13.95 -21.83
C ARG A 71 -3.10 14.76 -20.59
N HIS A 72 -4.24 15.45 -20.67
CA HIS A 72 -4.79 16.13 -19.50
C HIS A 72 -5.16 15.12 -18.41
N VAL A 73 -4.67 15.34 -17.20
CA VAL A 73 -5.03 14.63 -15.97
C VAL A 73 -5.19 15.67 -14.88
N PRO A 74 -6.32 15.71 -14.14
CA PRO A 74 -6.45 16.60 -13.00
C PRO A 74 -5.36 16.33 -11.96
N GLU A 75 -4.81 17.37 -11.34
CA GLU A 75 -3.64 17.27 -10.46
C GLU A 75 -3.82 16.26 -9.32
N PHE A 76 -5.04 16.17 -8.76
CA PHE A 76 -5.39 15.20 -7.72
C PHE A 76 -5.23 13.73 -8.15
N PHE A 77 -5.33 13.44 -9.46
CA PHE A 77 -5.13 12.11 -10.05
C PHE A 77 -3.79 11.96 -10.77
N SER A 78 -2.89 12.94 -10.64
CA SER A 78 -1.58 12.93 -11.30
C SER A 78 -0.63 11.97 -10.58
N LEU A 79 -0.34 10.82 -11.21
CA LEU A 79 0.69 9.90 -10.73
C LEU A 79 2.08 10.54 -10.67
N PRO A 80 2.55 11.33 -11.66
CA PRO A 80 3.83 12.05 -11.56
C PRO A 80 3.91 12.91 -10.30
N THR A 81 2.86 13.67 -10.01
CA THR A 81 2.79 14.52 -8.82
C THR A 81 2.82 13.70 -7.54
N ALA A 82 2.08 12.59 -7.48
CA ALA A 82 2.08 11.69 -6.33
C ALA A 82 3.46 11.04 -6.11
N ILE A 83 4.12 10.58 -7.19
CA ILE A 83 5.46 9.96 -7.15
C ILE A 83 6.50 10.98 -6.68
N ASP A 84 6.52 12.18 -7.25
CA ASP A 84 7.49 13.24 -6.92
C ASP A 84 7.37 13.70 -5.46
N ASN A 85 6.16 13.73 -4.91
CA ASN A 85 5.94 14.01 -3.49
C ASN A 85 6.34 12.82 -2.61
N SER A 86 6.01 11.59 -3.03
CA SER A 86 6.35 10.38 -2.27
C SER A 86 7.86 10.23 -2.07
N LEU A 87 8.67 10.55 -3.09
CA LEU A 87 10.14 10.56 -3.00
C LEU A 87 10.70 11.56 -1.97
N LYS A 88 9.88 12.52 -1.53
CA LYS A 88 10.21 13.55 -0.54
C LYS A 88 9.49 13.31 0.80
N ASN A 89 8.94 12.12 1.02
CA ASN A 89 8.10 11.78 2.17
C ASN A 89 6.91 12.74 2.34
N GLN A 90 6.27 13.12 1.23
CA GLN A 90 5.13 14.03 1.18
C GLN A 90 4.00 13.43 0.33
N THR A 91 2.78 13.95 0.51
CA THR A 91 1.65 13.79 -0.41
C THR A 91 1.36 15.10 -1.10
N TYR A 92 0.68 15.07 -2.25
CA TYR A 92 0.35 16.29 -3.01
C TYR A 92 -0.43 17.31 -2.16
N ASN A 93 -1.46 16.86 -1.46
CA ASN A 93 -2.27 17.64 -0.53
C ASN A 93 -2.17 17.07 0.90
N THR A 94 -2.75 17.76 1.88
CA THR A 94 -2.68 17.41 3.30
C THR A 94 -3.23 16.00 3.57
N PRO A 95 -2.42 15.06 4.09
CA PRO A 95 -2.89 13.73 4.48
C PRO A 95 -3.44 13.74 5.91
N ALA A 96 -4.22 12.71 6.26
CA ALA A 96 -4.65 12.50 7.64
C ALA A 96 -3.51 11.92 8.49
N LEU A 97 -3.07 12.66 9.51
CA LEU A 97 -2.00 12.22 10.41
C LEU A 97 -2.36 10.94 11.17
N ALA A 98 -3.62 10.80 11.60
CA ALA A 98 -4.10 9.61 12.31
C ALA A 98 -3.93 8.34 11.45
N THR A 99 -4.30 8.42 10.16
CA THR A 99 -4.11 7.31 9.20
C THR A 99 -2.65 6.89 9.08
N LEU A 100 -1.73 7.86 8.94
CA LEU A 100 -0.30 7.58 8.83
C LEU A 100 0.28 7.00 10.13
N PHE A 101 -0.16 7.51 11.27
CA PHE A 101 0.26 7.04 12.59
C PHE A 101 -0.15 5.58 12.83
N LEU A 102 -1.43 5.26 12.65
CA LEU A 102 -1.96 3.90 12.84
C LEU A 102 -1.33 2.90 11.87
N LEU A 103 -1.15 3.30 10.60
CA LEU A 103 -0.48 2.47 9.60
C LEU A 103 0.96 2.14 10.01
N ASN A 104 1.72 3.14 10.45
CA ASN A 104 3.09 2.94 10.90
C ASN A 104 3.16 2.01 12.11
N ASP A 105 2.25 2.17 13.07
CA ASP A 105 2.18 1.32 14.25
C ASP A 105 1.86 -0.14 13.89
N GLN A 106 0.85 -0.36 13.04
CA GLN A 106 0.52 -1.70 12.57
C GLN A 106 1.67 -2.35 11.78
N LEU A 107 2.41 -1.59 10.96
CA LEU A 107 3.59 -2.10 10.27
C LEU A 107 4.70 -2.50 11.24
N ARG A 108 4.89 -1.77 12.33
CA ARG A 108 5.82 -2.17 13.40
C ARG A 108 5.35 -3.47 14.03
N ILE A 109 4.10 -3.53 14.50
CA ILE A 109 3.50 -4.71 15.14
C ILE A 109 3.59 -5.96 14.25
N ALA A 110 3.22 -5.84 12.98
CA ALA A 110 3.25 -6.94 12.02
C ALA A 110 4.69 -7.42 11.69
N MET A 111 5.69 -6.54 11.79
CA MET A 111 7.11 -6.85 11.59
C MET A 111 7.77 -7.19 12.93
N PHE A 112 7.23 -8.23 13.58
CA PHE A 112 7.54 -8.81 14.90
C PHE A 112 8.97 -8.60 15.47
N PRO A 113 10.08 -8.71 14.72
CA PRO A 113 11.41 -8.37 15.25
C PRO A 113 11.61 -6.90 15.71
N ALA A 114 10.68 -5.98 15.48
CA ALA A 114 10.80 -4.55 15.83
C ALA A 114 9.86 -4.08 16.97
N VAL A 115 9.22 -5.00 17.68
CA VAL A 115 8.15 -4.73 18.66
C VAL A 115 8.57 -5.24 20.03
N GLU A 116 8.35 -4.43 21.08
CA GLU A 116 8.59 -4.89 22.44
C GLU A 116 7.54 -5.97 22.80
N PRO A 117 7.94 -7.14 23.33
CA PRO A 117 7.00 -8.21 23.68
C PRO A 117 5.83 -7.78 24.56
N SER A 118 6.04 -6.76 25.42
CA SER A 118 5.00 -6.19 26.28
C SER A 118 3.80 -5.63 25.52
N ASP A 119 4.01 -5.12 24.30
CA ASP A 119 2.93 -4.57 23.48
C ASP A 119 2.03 -5.68 22.94
N VAL A 120 2.62 -6.82 22.61
CA VAL A 120 1.89 -8.03 22.18
C VAL A 120 1.09 -8.62 23.34
N GLU A 121 1.70 -8.69 24.53
CA GLU A 121 1.04 -9.16 25.75
C GLU A 121 -0.18 -8.28 26.11
N ALA A 122 -0.02 -6.96 26.04
CA ALA A 122 -1.11 -6.01 26.29
C ALA A 122 -2.27 -6.18 25.30
N LEU A 123 -1.98 -6.38 24.01
CA LEU A 123 -3.01 -6.65 23.01
C LEU A 123 -3.75 -7.96 23.30
N THR A 124 -3.03 -9.04 23.64
CA THR A 124 -3.67 -10.33 23.97
C THR A 124 -4.60 -10.20 25.19
N ALA A 125 -4.18 -9.48 26.23
CA ALA A 125 -5.02 -9.24 27.41
C ALA A 125 -6.31 -8.46 27.08
N CYS A 126 -6.24 -7.48 26.17
CA CYS A 126 -7.43 -6.75 25.70
C CYS A 126 -8.40 -7.67 24.93
N VAL A 127 -7.88 -8.57 24.09
CA VAL A 127 -8.69 -9.53 23.34
C VAL A 127 -9.37 -10.52 24.29
N ASP A 128 -8.63 -11.09 25.24
CA ASP A 128 -9.16 -12.01 26.24
C ASP A 128 -10.29 -11.37 27.05
N TYR A 129 -10.09 -10.12 27.51
CA TYR A 129 -11.11 -9.37 28.22
C TYR A 129 -12.40 -9.22 27.41
N VAL A 130 -12.32 -8.90 26.11
CA VAL A 130 -13.52 -8.75 25.27
C VAL A 130 -14.22 -10.09 25.08
N ILE A 131 -13.47 -11.17 24.85
CA ILE A 131 -14.01 -12.52 24.69
C ILE A 131 -14.77 -12.97 25.95
N GLU A 132 -14.23 -12.67 27.13
CA GLU A 132 -14.88 -13.01 28.41
C GLU A 132 -16.21 -12.27 28.65
N GLN A 133 -16.49 -11.19 27.91
CA GLN A 133 -17.71 -10.38 28.05
C GLN A 133 -18.76 -10.66 26.95
N LEU A 134 -18.51 -11.61 26.04
CA LEU A 134 -19.45 -12.06 24.99
C LEU A 134 -20.20 -13.33 25.41
#